data_AF-A0A0D2CQ87-F1
#
_entry.id   AF-A0A0D2CQ87-F1
#
_cell.length_a   1.000
_cell.length_b   1.000
_cell.length_c   1.000
_cell.angle_alpha   90.00
_cell.angle_beta   90.00
_cell.angle_gamma   90.00
#
_symmetry.space_group_name_H-M   'P 1'
#
loop_
_entity.id
_entity.type
_entity.pdbx_description
1 polymer ?
#
loop_
_entity_poly.entity_id
_entity_poly.type
_entity_poly.pdbx_seq_one_letter_code
_entity_poly.pdbx_strand_id
1 'polypeptide(L)'
;MGVNTFTMSAKFVLALSLSFLVLSSPQVLASVLASAASNVCAWDGAMPVLYHVYGTDVCPPKFVLKNGVDCEDSPIDAYKCASFCQMKTTFYYGPEQPYSAMPMCTGGISCTLTESRHVGYNIKGKLNGNFKKGAMTLGIAGGLNYKSGQSESFKFTKILKHNECGYFTFIPIQRDVCGTYSEGTYPESGRPCIDTTTVGNACAVDMVTVEDHFYWFKRVIRGVAVFVYLDCATLEPLPDENQEAPFNKPGVRLPRGLALANAYKNMWNASRYGPVAAQSDTAVCDTDQVANATDCAEVLADVSERGAEMVPAGSAFQNKEVTISASGNCALYLTYDEDWTHTFCLVPLVEVSAAAQSLYDSCGDHNTGMVGGSHVVRHVGNCGATVAFQPNPDN
;
A
#
# COMPACT_ATOMS: atom_id res chain seq x y z
N MET A 1 80.87 20.50 -3.17
CA MET A 1 80.50 20.94 -1.81
C MET A 1 79.44 22.02 -1.97
N GLY A 2 78.22 21.73 -1.55
CA GLY A 2 77.06 22.59 -1.74
C GLY A 2 75.82 21.87 -1.21
N VAL A 3 75.64 21.94 0.11
CA VAL A 3 74.54 21.33 0.85
C VAL A 3 73.36 22.30 0.77
N ASN A 4 72.26 21.90 0.13
CA ASN A 4 70.98 22.60 0.22
C ASN A 4 70.02 21.79 1.09
N THR A 5 69.90 22.22 2.34
CA THR A 5 68.88 21.83 3.30
C THR A 5 67.54 22.46 2.91
N PHE A 6 66.56 21.63 2.53
CA PHE A 6 65.17 22.03 2.41
C PHE A 6 64.43 21.78 3.73
N THR A 7 64.07 22.86 4.42
CA THR A 7 63.10 22.88 5.52
C THR A 7 61.67 22.84 4.97
N MET A 8 60.95 21.74 5.17
CA MET A 8 59.50 21.70 4.98
C MET A 8 58.79 22.03 6.29
N SER A 9 58.07 23.15 6.28
CA SER A 9 57.14 23.59 7.31
C SER A 9 55.86 22.75 7.24
N ALA A 10 55.60 21.94 8.27
CA ALA A 10 54.32 21.26 8.47
C ALA A 10 53.23 22.27 8.85
N LYS A 11 52.30 22.54 7.93
CA LYS A 11 51.02 23.20 8.24
C LYS A 11 49.95 22.13 8.37
N PHE A 12 49.61 21.82 9.62
CA PHE A 12 48.41 21.08 10.00
C PHE A 12 47.18 21.92 9.61
N VAL A 13 46.45 21.51 8.57
CA VAL A 13 45.12 22.05 8.26
C VAL A 13 44.10 21.03 8.77
N LEU A 14 43.44 21.40 9.87
CA LEU A 14 42.29 20.69 10.41
C LEU A 14 41.12 20.87 9.44
N ALA A 15 40.94 19.93 8.51
CA ALA A 15 39.75 19.87 7.68
C ALA A 15 38.61 19.25 8.49
N LEU A 16 37.75 20.09 9.07
CA LEU A 16 36.50 19.66 9.68
C LEU A 16 35.58 19.11 8.58
N SER A 17 35.37 17.81 8.60
CA SER A 17 34.40 17.09 7.79
C SER A 17 32.97 17.42 8.24
N LEU A 18 32.34 18.42 7.62
CA LEU A 18 30.88 18.52 7.56
C LEU A 18 30.40 17.76 6.31
N SER A 19 30.21 16.45 6.46
CA SER A 19 29.50 15.62 5.49
C SER A 19 28.17 15.22 6.10
N PHE A 20 27.17 16.09 6.06
CA PHE A 20 25.78 15.72 6.35
C PHE A 20 24.82 16.49 5.45
N LEU A 21 23.96 15.71 4.79
CA LEU A 21 22.67 16.07 4.19
C LEU A 21 22.68 16.87 2.88
N VAL A 22 22.99 16.17 1.78
CA VAL A 22 22.37 16.48 0.48
C VAL A 22 20.97 15.85 0.48
N LEU A 23 20.00 16.57 1.02
CA LEU A 23 18.58 16.39 0.71
C LEU A 23 18.32 17.08 -0.63
N SER A 24 18.51 16.35 -1.73
CA SER A 24 18.11 16.81 -3.06
C SER A 24 16.80 16.14 -3.47
N SER A 25 15.69 16.69 -2.97
CA SER A 25 14.40 16.66 -3.67
C SER A 25 13.83 18.08 -3.63
N PRO A 26 13.75 18.80 -4.76
CA PRO A 26 13.22 20.14 -4.79
C PRO A 26 11.68 20.11 -4.85
N GLN A 27 11.07 20.92 -3.99
CA GLN A 27 9.76 21.57 -4.15
C GLN A 27 8.50 20.71 -4.07
N VAL A 28 8.07 20.44 -2.82
CA VAL A 28 6.66 20.63 -2.42
C VAL A 28 6.66 21.61 -1.24
N LEU A 29 6.93 22.89 -1.53
CA LEU A 29 6.64 23.97 -0.58
C LEU A 29 5.32 24.59 -1.00
N ALA A 30 4.23 23.96 -0.56
CA ALA A 30 2.93 24.61 -0.54
C ALA A 30 3.03 25.86 0.37
N SER A 31 2.48 26.97 -0.10
CA SER A 31 2.40 28.23 0.64
C SER A 31 1.67 28.02 1.97
N VAL A 32 2.40 28.11 3.08
CA VAL A 32 1.85 28.03 4.43
C VAL A 32 1.13 29.35 4.73
N LEU A 33 -0.13 29.44 4.31
CA LEU A 33 -1.12 30.25 5.02
C LEU A 33 -1.34 29.56 6.37
N ALA A 34 -1.20 30.32 7.47
CA ALA A 34 -1.22 29.88 8.86
C ALA A 34 -2.15 28.68 9.09
N SER A 35 -1.57 27.48 9.16
CA SER A 35 -2.33 26.23 9.16
C SER A 35 -2.85 25.91 10.55
N ALA A 36 -3.97 25.20 10.61
CA ALA A 36 -4.36 24.45 11.80
C ALA A 36 -3.14 23.75 12.44
N ALA A 37 -3.14 23.65 13.77
CA ALA A 37 -2.06 23.00 14.52
C ALA A 37 -1.84 21.59 13.94
N SER A 38 -0.66 21.37 13.33
CA SER A 38 -0.34 20.09 12.69
C SER A 38 -0.45 18.94 13.70
N ASN A 39 -1.16 17.87 13.34
CA ASN A 39 -1.36 16.69 14.17
C ASN A 39 -0.73 15.47 13.51
N VAL A 40 0.48 15.13 13.96
CA VAL A 40 1.25 13.96 13.50
C VAL A 40 0.46 12.66 13.65
N CYS A 41 -0.38 12.55 14.67
CA CYS A 41 -1.08 11.32 15.06
C CYS A 41 -2.31 11.05 14.18
N ALA A 42 -2.89 12.13 13.65
CA ALA A 42 -3.95 12.10 12.65
C ALA A 42 -3.43 12.28 11.22
N TRP A 43 -2.11 12.39 11.02
CA TRP A 43 -1.48 12.68 9.73
C TRP A 43 -1.99 13.99 9.09
N ASP A 44 -2.28 15.00 9.91
CA ASP A 44 -2.78 16.30 9.47
C ASP A 44 -1.65 17.34 9.49
N GLY A 45 -1.18 17.74 8.30
CA GLY A 45 -0.17 18.79 8.14
C GLY A 45 1.24 18.45 8.66
N ALA A 46 1.51 17.23 9.13
CA ALA A 46 2.85 16.79 9.55
C ALA A 46 3.09 15.29 9.33
N MET A 47 4.30 14.94 8.89
CA MET A 47 4.76 13.56 8.76
C MET A 47 5.48 13.12 10.05
N PRO A 48 5.15 11.96 10.64
CA PRO A 48 5.87 11.41 11.79
C PRO A 48 7.29 11.01 11.42
N VAL A 49 8.20 11.18 12.37
CA VAL A 49 9.40 10.36 12.47
C VAL A 49 8.98 8.91 12.66
N LEU A 50 9.37 8.04 11.73
CA LEU A 50 9.10 6.61 11.81
C LEU A 50 9.97 5.95 12.89
N TYR A 51 9.48 4.85 13.46
CA TYR A 51 10.08 4.09 14.56
C TYR A 51 10.26 4.91 15.85
N HIS A 52 9.52 6.01 15.98
CA HIS A 52 9.43 6.82 17.19
C HIS A 52 8.09 6.59 17.89
N VAL A 53 8.14 6.46 19.22
CA VAL A 53 6.95 6.30 20.05
C VAL A 53 6.47 7.67 20.51
N TYR A 54 5.29 8.06 20.06
CA TYR A 54 4.61 9.28 20.49
C TYR A 54 3.71 8.98 21.67
N GLY A 55 3.89 9.71 22.77
CA GLY A 55 3.04 9.64 23.97
C GLY A 55 1.80 10.50 23.88
N THR A 56 1.07 10.61 24.99
CA THR A 56 -0.16 11.43 25.11
C THR A 56 0.08 12.94 25.04
N ASP A 57 1.32 13.39 25.18
CA ASP A 57 1.74 14.77 25.03
C ASP A 57 1.74 15.24 23.58
N VAL A 58 2.12 14.35 22.64
CA VAL A 58 2.10 14.62 21.20
C VAL A 58 0.83 14.07 20.55
N CYS A 59 0.37 12.91 20.99
CA CYS A 59 -0.84 12.25 20.54
C CYS A 59 -1.89 12.24 21.65
N PRO A 60 -2.53 13.39 21.94
CA PRO A 60 -3.53 13.44 22.99
C PRO A 60 -4.69 12.50 22.66
N PRO A 61 -5.13 11.68 23.62
CA PRO A 61 -6.25 10.80 23.36
C PRO A 61 -7.55 11.58 23.22
N LYS A 62 -8.46 11.05 22.41
CA LYS A 62 -9.83 11.59 22.32
C LYS A 62 -10.64 11.34 23.58
N PHE A 63 -10.32 10.26 24.29
CA PHE A 63 -10.91 9.90 25.56
C PHE A 63 -9.84 9.90 26.66
N VAL A 64 -10.15 10.48 27.82
CA VAL A 64 -9.20 10.53 28.94
C VAL A 64 -9.42 9.41 29.95
N LEU A 65 -8.37 9.05 30.66
CA LEU A 65 -8.47 8.10 31.78
C LEU A 65 -9.15 8.76 32.99
N LYS A 66 -10.30 8.22 33.39
CA LYS A 66 -10.96 8.50 34.67
C LYS A 66 -10.25 7.74 35.79
N ASN A 67 -9.97 8.44 36.88
CA ASN A 67 -9.26 7.91 38.06
C ASN A 67 -7.90 7.26 37.73
N GLY A 68 -7.31 7.57 36.56
CA GLY A 68 -6.04 7.00 36.09
C GLY A 68 -6.10 5.51 35.70
N VAL A 69 -7.29 4.90 35.65
CA VAL A 69 -7.45 3.47 35.34
C VAL A 69 -8.39 3.29 34.17
N ASP A 70 -9.65 3.71 34.30
CA ASP A 70 -10.69 3.43 33.32
C ASP A 70 -10.76 4.52 32.26
N CYS A 71 -10.96 4.13 31.01
CA CYS A 71 -11.24 5.10 29.98
C CYS A 71 -12.63 5.73 30.20
N GLU A 72 -12.76 7.04 30.01
CA GLU A 72 -14.05 7.70 30.14
C GLU A 72 -15.09 7.13 29.17
N ASP A 73 -16.35 7.23 29.55
CA ASP A 73 -17.44 6.69 28.74
C ASP A 73 -17.56 7.44 27.41
N SER A 74 -17.66 6.70 26.31
CA SER A 74 -17.98 7.30 25.01
C SER A 74 -19.36 7.96 25.08
N PRO A 75 -19.50 9.25 24.72
CA PRO A 75 -20.79 9.93 24.72
C PRO A 75 -21.72 9.46 23.59
N ILE A 76 -21.25 8.56 22.72
CA ILE A 76 -21.98 8.03 21.58
C ILE A 76 -22.47 6.61 21.92
N ASP A 77 -23.81 6.44 21.99
CA ASP A 77 -24.50 5.18 22.28
C ASP A 77 -24.18 4.04 21.29
N ALA A 78 -23.60 4.37 20.13
CA ALA A 78 -23.35 3.45 19.02
C ALA A 78 -22.46 2.25 19.38
N TYR A 79 -21.67 2.31 20.44
CA TYR A 79 -20.66 1.28 20.75
C TYR A 79 -20.90 0.51 22.06
N LYS A 80 -22.12 0.60 22.62
CA LYS A 80 -22.55 -0.21 23.78
C LYS A 80 -21.55 -0.14 24.93
N CYS A 81 -21.31 1.08 25.44
CA CYS A 81 -20.45 1.32 26.59
C CYS A 81 -19.03 0.80 26.48
N ALA A 82 -18.39 0.99 25.34
CA ALA A 82 -16.97 0.73 25.18
C ALA A 82 -16.21 1.99 24.76
N SER A 83 -15.03 2.18 25.31
CA SER A 83 -14.15 3.32 25.02
C SER A 83 -12.69 2.88 24.95
N PHE A 84 -11.90 3.69 24.24
CA PHE A 84 -10.48 3.45 24.06
C PHE A 84 -9.68 4.73 24.29
N CYS A 85 -8.76 4.69 25.24
CA CYS A 85 -7.91 5.80 25.62
C CYS A 85 -6.52 5.55 25.05
N GLN A 86 -6.23 6.21 23.93
CA GLN A 86 -4.92 6.14 23.28
C GLN A 86 -3.80 6.59 24.23
N MET A 87 -2.74 5.79 24.32
CA MET A 87 -1.59 6.11 25.19
C MET A 87 -0.30 6.27 24.42
N LYS A 88 -0.12 5.47 23.37
CA LYS A 88 1.06 5.51 22.52
C LYS A 88 0.71 5.26 21.07
N THR A 89 1.45 5.92 20.20
CA THR A 89 1.38 5.73 18.75
C THR A 89 2.78 5.58 18.19
N THR A 90 2.98 4.59 17.33
CA THR A 90 4.24 4.40 16.61
C THR A 90 3.94 4.23 15.14
N PHE A 91 4.74 4.87 14.28
CA PHE A 91 4.63 4.72 12.84
C PHE A 91 5.83 3.94 12.31
N TYR A 92 5.64 3.08 11.33
CA TYR A 92 6.72 2.29 10.72
C TYR A 92 6.36 1.90 9.30
N TYR A 93 7.34 1.45 8.52
CA TYR A 93 7.06 0.90 7.20
C TYR A 93 6.41 -0.48 7.29
N GLY A 94 5.34 -0.69 6.52
CA GLY A 94 4.73 -1.98 6.30
C GLY A 94 5.41 -2.79 5.18
N PRO A 95 4.88 -3.97 4.86
CA PRO A 95 5.37 -4.80 3.76
C PRO A 95 5.27 -4.07 2.41
N GLU A 96 6.31 -4.22 1.59
CA GLU A 96 6.35 -3.77 0.22
C GLU A 96 5.22 -4.42 -0.60
N GLN A 97 4.72 -3.70 -1.60
CA GLN A 97 3.92 -4.27 -2.66
C GLN A 97 4.43 -3.76 -4.01
N PRO A 98 4.97 -4.63 -4.88
CA PRO A 98 5.46 -4.21 -6.19
C PRO A 98 4.35 -3.59 -7.04
N TYR A 99 4.71 -2.65 -7.91
CA TYR A 99 3.79 -2.16 -8.94
C TYR A 99 3.60 -3.25 -10.00
N SER A 100 2.60 -4.12 -9.82
CA SER A 100 2.38 -5.30 -10.68
C SER A 100 2.12 -4.93 -12.14
N ALA A 101 1.44 -3.81 -12.38
CA ALA A 101 1.17 -3.25 -13.70
C ALA A 101 2.42 -2.70 -14.42
N MET A 102 3.57 -2.63 -13.76
CA MET A 102 4.82 -2.18 -14.36
C MET A 102 5.76 -3.34 -14.65
N PRO A 103 6.39 -3.38 -15.83
CA PRO A 103 7.41 -4.37 -16.13
C PRO A 103 8.66 -4.16 -15.26
N MET A 104 9.44 -5.23 -15.14
CA MET A 104 10.76 -5.12 -14.52
C MET A 104 11.65 -4.21 -15.38
N CYS A 105 12.40 -3.35 -14.71
CA CYS A 105 13.37 -2.48 -15.35
C CYS A 105 14.67 -3.25 -15.61
N THR A 106 15.23 -3.11 -16.81
CA THR A 106 16.53 -3.66 -17.19
C THR A 106 17.49 -2.56 -17.64
N GLY A 107 18.78 -2.81 -17.46
CA GLY A 107 19.86 -1.87 -17.72
C GLY A 107 19.94 -1.39 -19.17
N GLY A 108 20.42 -0.16 -19.36
CA GLY A 108 20.58 0.44 -20.69
C GLY A 108 19.37 1.25 -21.17
N ILE A 109 18.28 1.28 -20.39
CA ILE A 109 17.12 2.14 -20.62
C ILE A 109 16.74 2.89 -19.33
N SER A 110 16.05 4.02 -19.48
CA SER A 110 15.41 4.70 -18.35
C SER A 110 14.11 4.01 -17.99
N CYS A 111 13.91 3.70 -16.72
CA CYS A 111 12.66 3.17 -16.21
C CYS A 111 11.92 4.23 -15.41
N THR A 112 10.66 4.50 -15.74
CA THR A 112 9.88 5.57 -15.12
C THR A 112 8.59 5.04 -14.52
N LEU A 113 8.41 5.25 -13.22
CA LEU A 113 7.12 5.19 -12.54
C LEU A 113 6.37 6.49 -12.83
N THR A 114 5.16 6.39 -13.36
CA THR A 114 4.29 7.52 -13.68
C THR A 114 3.26 7.75 -12.59
N GLU A 115 2.78 8.99 -12.47
CA GLU A 115 1.82 9.40 -11.44
C GLU A 115 0.47 8.68 -11.56
N SER A 116 0.16 8.18 -12.76
CA SER A 116 -1.06 7.40 -13.02
C SER A 116 -1.01 5.97 -12.48
N ARG A 117 0.15 5.47 -12.05
CA ARG A 117 0.28 4.09 -11.57
C ARG A 117 0.15 4.02 -10.06
N HIS A 118 -0.77 3.19 -9.61
CA HIS A 118 -1.06 2.99 -8.19
C HIS A 118 -0.94 1.52 -7.80
N VAL A 119 -1.00 1.29 -6.50
CA VAL A 119 -1.06 -0.05 -5.91
C VAL A 119 -2.27 -0.11 -4.98
N GLY A 120 -3.21 -1.01 -5.27
CA GLY A 120 -4.34 -1.31 -4.38
C GLY A 120 -3.95 -2.13 -3.15
N TYR A 121 -4.51 -1.78 -1.99
CA TYR A 121 -4.26 -2.45 -0.70
C TYR A 121 -5.55 -2.72 0.06
N ASN A 122 -5.58 -3.85 0.76
CA ASN A 122 -6.65 -4.20 1.67
C ASN A 122 -6.22 -3.83 3.08
N ILE A 123 -6.86 -2.81 3.66
CA ILE A 123 -6.49 -2.32 4.99
C ILE A 123 -7.22 -3.19 6.02
N LYS A 124 -6.63 -4.34 6.33
CA LYS A 124 -7.11 -5.22 7.40
C LYS A 124 -6.53 -4.77 8.73
N GLY A 125 -7.11 -3.74 9.33
CA GLY A 125 -6.71 -3.28 10.67
C GLY A 125 -6.64 -4.45 11.65
N LYS A 126 -5.49 -4.65 12.29
CA LYS A 126 -5.23 -5.79 13.18
C LYS A 126 -5.40 -5.35 14.63
N LEU A 127 -6.21 -6.09 15.39
CA LEU A 127 -6.37 -5.90 16.84
C LEU A 127 -5.71 -7.06 17.58
N ASN A 128 -5.05 -6.77 18.70
CA ASN A 128 -4.41 -7.80 19.54
C ASN A 128 -5.40 -8.56 20.46
N GLY A 129 -6.70 -8.48 20.19
CA GLY A 129 -7.76 -9.10 20.98
C GLY A 129 -9.16 -8.86 20.40
N ASN A 130 -10.17 -9.43 21.06
CA ASN A 130 -11.58 -9.31 20.66
C ASN A 130 -12.19 -8.01 21.18
N PHE A 131 -11.65 -6.87 20.77
CA PHE A 131 -12.16 -5.54 21.13
C PHE A 131 -13.19 -5.05 20.12
N LYS A 132 -14.14 -4.21 20.56
CA LYS A 132 -15.13 -3.62 19.66
C LYS A 132 -14.44 -2.60 18.75
N LYS A 133 -14.43 -2.89 17.44
CA LYS A 133 -13.82 -2.03 16.40
C LYS A 133 -14.29 -0.58 16.48
N GLY A 134 -15.58 -0.34 16.75
CA GLY A 134 -16.15 1.00 16.82
C GLY A 134 -15.56 1.88 17.92
N ALA A 135 -15.33 1.32 19.11
CA ALA A 135 -14.68 2.02 20.21
C ALA A 135 -13.22 2.38 19.87
N MET A 136 -12.51 1.45 19.22
CA MET A 136 -11.14 1.70 18.73
C MET A 136 -11.12 2.79 17.65
N THR A 137 -12.01 2.72 16.64
CA THR A 137 -12.14 3.73 15.60
C THR A 137 -12.47 5.11 16.17
N LEU A 138 -13.30 5.19 17.21
CA LEU A 138 -13.65 6.47 17.81
C LEU A 138 -12.51 7.03 18.67
N GLY A 139 -11.90 6.20 19.52
CA GLY A 139 -10.90 6.64 20.50
C GLY A 139 -9.52 6.96 19.92
N ILE A 140 -9.18 6.40 18.76
CA ILE A 140 -7.91 6.66 18.09
C ILE A 140 -7.95 8.01 17.36
N ALA A 141 -6.89 8.81 17.50
CA ALA A 141 -6.70 10.06 16.75
C ALA A 141 -6.67 9.74 15.24
N GLY A 142 -7.47 10.47 14.44
CA GLY A 142 -7.68 10.13 13.01
C GLY A 142 -8.54 8.88 12.74
N GLY A 143 -8.89 8.13 13.78
CA GLY A 143 -9.68 6.90 13.71
C GLY A 143 -8.95 5.70 13.13
N LEU A 144 -9.59 4.54 13.13
CA LEU A 144 -9.08 3.32 12.50
C LEU A 144 -9.73 3.07 11.16
N ASN A 145 -8.92 2.64 10.20
CA ASN A 145 -9.39 2.29 8.88
C ASN A 145 -9.41 0.77 8.66
N TYR A 146 -10.47 0.29 8.01
CA TYR A 146 -10.69 -1.12 7.67
C TYR A 146 -11.07 -1.33 6.20
N LYS A 147 -11.04 -0.27 5.38
CA LYS A 147 -11.47 -0.30 3.99
C LYS A 147 -10.26 -0.28 3.07
N SER A 148 -10.39 -0.78 1.85
CA SER A 148 -9.30 -0.68 0.87
C SER A 148 -8.96 0.77 0.53
N GLY A 149 -7.75 0.95 0.01
CA GLY A 149 -7.27 2.20 -0.55
C GLY A 149 -6.21 1.94 -1.60
N GLN A 150 -5.68 3.01 -2.17
CA GLN A 150 -4.58 2.94 -3.12
C GLN A 150 -3.39 3.76 -2.65
N SER A 151 -2.19 3.41 -3.08
CA SER A 151 -1.00 4.24 -2.87
C SER A 151 -1.22 5.67 -3.39
N GLU A 152 -0.49 6.63 -2.85
CA GLU A 152 -0.37 7.94 -3.49
C GLU A 152 0.37 7.86 -4.84
N SER A 153 0.19 8.88 -5.67
CA SER A 153 0.85 8.99 -6.97
C SER A 153 2.32 9.37 -6.82
N PHE A 154 3.19 8.75 -7.62
CA PHE A 154 4.61 9.07 -7.64
C PHE A 154 5.13 9.21 -9.07
N LYS A 155 6.12 10.10 -9.24
CA LYS A 155 6.88 10.19 -10.48
C LYS A 155 8.36 10.00 -10.20
N PHE A 156 8.90 8.86 -10.59
CA PHE A 156 10.31 8.56 -10.41
C PHE A 156 10.91 7.97 -11.68
N THR A 157 12.07 8.47 -12.07
CA THR A 157 12.85 7.91 -13.17
C THR A 157 14.17 7.38 -12.63
N LYS A 158 14.49 6.14 -12.96
CA LYS A 158 15.77 5.51 -12.67
C LYS A 158 16.49 5.19 -13.97
N ILE A 159 17.73 5.66 -14.08
CA ILE A 159 18.61 5.35 -15.20
C ILE A 159 19.51 4.22 -14.75
N LEU A 160 19.29 3.02 -15.31
CA LEU A 160 20.01 1.82 -14.94
C LEU A 160 21.22 1.63 -15.86
N LYS A 161 22.37 1.34 -15.26
CA LYS A 161 23.56 0.97 -16.02
C LYS A 161 23.34 -0.37 -16.72
N HIS A 162 24.18 -0.65 -17.72
CA HIS A 162 24.20 -1.96 -18.35
C HIS A 162 24.39 -3.05 -17.29
N ASN A 163 23.51 -4.07 -17.30
CA ASN A 163 23.41 -5.16 -16.32
C ASN A 163 22.87 -4.82 -14.93
N GLU A 164 22.25 -3.66 -14.73
CA GLU A 164 21.42 -3.42 -13.54
C GLU A 164 19.97 -3.81 -13.83
N CYS A 165 19.30 -4.45 -12.87
CA CYS A 165 17.88 -4.79 -12.95
C CYS A 165 17.18 -4.31 -11.70
N GLY A 166 15.87 -4.10 -11.78
CA GLY A 166 15.09 -3.77 -10.59
C GLY A 166 13.62 -3.52 -10.89
N TYR A 167 12.88 -3.15 -9.86
CA TYR A 167 11.45 -2.85 -9.94
C TYR A 167 11.09 -1.71 -8.98
N PHE A 168 9.99 -1.03 -9.28
CA PHE A 168 9.39 -0.10 -8.33
C PHE A 168 8.45 -0.86 -7.40
N THR A 169 8.46 -0.47 -6.13
CA THR A 169 7.50 -0.96 -5.14
C THR A 169 7.03 0.17 -4.25
N PHE A 170 5.78 0.10 -3.83
CA PHE A 170 5.24 0.96 -2.79
C PHE A 170 5.43 0.30 -1.42
N ILE A 171 5.86 1.09 -0.45
CA ILE A 171 6.02 0.69 0.96
C ILE A 171 5.06 1.57 1.77
N PRO A 172 3.95 1.01 2.29
CA PRO A 172 2.97 1.77 3.04
C PRO A 172 3.54 2.13 4.41
N ILE A 173 3.07 3.22 4.98
CA ILE A 173 3.33 3.54 6.39
C ILE A 173 2.18 2.98 7.22
N GLN A 174 2.54 2.15 8.18
CA GLN A 174 1.63 1.60 9.18
C GLN A 174 1.72 2.42 10.46
N ARG A 175 0.63 2.40 11.21
CA ARG A 175 0.52 3.02 12.51
C ARG A 175 0.05 1.96 13.51
N ASP A 176 0.83 1.76 14.57
CA ASP A 176 0.46 0.97 15.74
C ASP A 176 0.03 1.92 16.86
N VAL A 177 -1.21 1.77 17.32
CA VAL A 177 -1.79 2.57 18.39
C VAL A 177 -2.18 1.65 19.53
N CYS A 178 -1.64 1.91 20.72
CA CYS A 178 -1.99 1.16 21.91
C CYS A 178 -2.50 2.07 23.02
N GLY A 179 -3.33 1.51 23.89
CA GLY A 179 -3.91 2.22 25.01
C GLY A 179 -4.82 1.36 25.85
N THR A 180 -5.56 2.00 26.75
CA THR A 180 -6.49 1.34 27.65
C THR A 180 -7.85 1.18 26.98
N TYR A 181 -8.39 -0.03 27.01
CA TYR A 181 -9.75 -0.33 26.57
C TYR A 181 -10.63 -0.66 27.77
N SER A 182 -11.78 0.02 27.86
CA SER A 182 -12.75 -0.16 28.93
C SER A 182 -14.12 -0.50 28.37
N GLU A 183 -14.85 -1.34 29.10
CA GLU A 183 -16.24 -1.69 28.80
C GLU A 183 -17.12 -1.57 30.04
N GLY A 184 -18.36 -1.15 29.82
CA GLY A 184 -19.42 -1.11 30.82
C GLY A 184 -20.70 -1.75 30.29
N THR A 185 -21.71 -1.77 31.14
CA THR A 185 -23.04 -2.27 30.80
C THR A 185 -23.88 -1.15 30.21
N TYR A 186 -24.47 -1.41 29.04
CA TYR A 186 -25.42 -0.48 28.40
C TYR A 186 -26.84 -0.70 28.96
N PRO A 187 -27.40 0.26 29.71
CA PRO A 187 -28.76 0.15 30.21
C PRO A 187 -29.78 0.36 29.08
N GLU A 188 -30.88 -0.40 29.09
CA GLU A 188 -31.92 -0.37 28.04
C GLU A 188 -32.64 0.99 27.84
N SER A 189 -32.37 2.00 28.69
CA SER A 189 -33.14 3.24 28.79
C SER A 189 -32.41 4.51 28.35
N GLY A 190 -31.33 4.41 27.56
CA GLY A 190 -30.53 5.58 27.14
C GLY A 190 -29.89 6.32 28.33
N ARG A 191 -29.68 5.59 29.43
CA ARG A 191 -28.96 6.09 30.60
C ARG A 191 -27.44 5.97 30.36
N PRO A 192 -26.61 6.74 31.09
CA PRO A 192 -25.17 6.59 31.05
C PRO A 192 -24.75 5.15 31.32
N CYS A 193 -23.63 4.76 30.73
CA CYS A 193 -22.98 3.48 31.00
C CYS A 193 -22.77 3.28 32.50
N ILE A 194 -23.02 2.05 32.97
CA ILE A 194 -22.77 1.66 34.35
C ILE A 194 -21.66 0.62 34.39
N ASP A 195 -20.91 0.59 35.49
CA ASP A 195 -19.86 -0.38 35.75
C ASP A 195 -18.77 -0.45 34.66
N THR A 196 -18.45 0.70 34.05
CA THR A 196 -17.35 0.79 33.10
C THR A 196 -16.04 0.47 33.78
N THR A 197 -15.38 -0.59 33.31
CA THR A 197 -14.13 -1.08 33.87
C THR A 197 -13.15 -1.39 32.76
N THR A 198 -11.87 -1.20 33.05
CA THR A 198 -10.78 -1.57 32.17
C THR A 198 -10.76 -3.08 31.92
N VAL A 199 -10.90 -3.46 30.66
CA VAL A 199 -10.76 -4.85 30.22
C VAL A 199 -9.30 -5.20 29.97
N GLY A 200 -8.52 -4.24 29.46
CA GLY A 200 -7.08 -4.39 29.29
C GLY A 200 -6.47 -3.43 28.28
N ASN A 201 -5.21 -3.68 27.94
CA ASN A 201 -4.50 -2.92 26.92
C ASN A 201 -4.85 -3.44 25.52
N ALA A 202 -5.44 -2.58 24.71
CA ALA A 202 -5.72 -2.85 23.31
C ALA A 202 -4.68 -2.15 22.43
N CYS A 203 -4.25 -2.84 21.39
CA CYS A 203 -3.39 -2.32 20.33
C CYS A 203 -4.06 -2.56 18.98
N ALA A 204 -3.95 -1.57 18.10
CA ALA A 204 -4.45 -1.61 16.75
C ALA A 204 -3.35 -1.21 15.77
N VAL A 205 -3.14 -2.03 14.76
CA VAL A 205 -2.28 -1.71 13.63
C VAL A 205 -3.14 -1.44 12.40
N ASP A 206 -3.00 -0.26 11.80
CA ASP A 206 -3.61 0.07 10.52
C ASP A 206 -2.62 0.72 9.55
N MET A 207 -3.04 0.89 8.29
CA MET A 207 -2.29 1.70 7.32
C MET A 207 -2.71 3.16 7.49
N VAL A 208 -1.73 4.05 7.43
CA VAL A 208 -2.00 5.48 7.42
C VAL A 208 -2.72 5.82 6.13
N THR A 209 -3.89 6.42 6.29
CA THR A 209 -4.74 6.84 5.17
C THR A 209 -5.15 8.28 5.34
N VAL A 210 -5.31 8.95 4.21
CA VAL A 210 -6.01 10.23 4.15
C VAL A 210 -7.21 10.07 3.22
N GLU A 211 -8.28 10.80 3.54
CA GLU A 211 -9.30 11.05 2.54
C GLU A 211 -8.77 12.13 1.61
N ASP A 212 -8.67 11.79 0.33
CA ASP A 212 -8.29 12.73 -0.71
C ASP A 212 -9.46 12.85 -1.67
N HIS A 213 -9.89 14.08 -1.90
CA HIS A 213 -10.96 14.39 -2.84
C HIS A 213 -10.42 14.70 -4.25
N PHE A 214 -9.09 14.75 -4.41
CA PHE A 214 -8.45 15.03 -5.69
C PHE A 214 -8.49 13.82 -6.63
N TYR A 215 -8.50 12.61 -6.07
CA TYR A 215 -8.55 11.37 -6.82
C TYR A 215 -9.96 10.78 -6.85
N TRP A 216 -10.24 9.99 -7.88
CA TRP A 216 -11.51 9.28 -8.06
C TRP A 216 -11.76 8.20 -7.00
N PHE A 217 -10.68 7.79 -6.31
CA PHE A 217 -10.74 6.92 -5.16
C PHE A 217 -10.64 7.74 -3.87
N LYS A 218 -11.54 7.46 -2.92
CA LYS A 218 -11.71 8.29 -1.70
C LYS A 218 -10.57 8.15 -0.69
N ARG A 219 -9.64 7.22 -0.88
CA ARG A 219 -8.70 6.80 0.15
C ARG A 219 -7.31 6.55 -0.38
N VAL A 220 -6.43 7.48 -0.05
CA VAL A 220 -5.00 7.40 -0.36
C VAL A 220 -4.27 6.84 0.85
N ILE A 221 -3.45 5.82 0.61
CA ILE A 221 -2.53 5.23 1.58
C ILE A 221 -1.21 5.96 1.48
N ARG A 222 -0.71 6.41 2.62
CA ARG A 222 0.56 7.11 2.72
C ARG A 222 1.71 6.12 2.74
N GLY A 223 2.79 6.46 2.05
CA GLY A 223 3.95 5.61 1.97
C GLY A 223 5.10 6.23 1.21
N VAL A 224 5.94 5.37 0.67
CA VAL A 224 7.02 5.77 -0.23
C VAL A 224 7.09 4.78 -1.37
N ALA A 225 7.26 5.26 -2.60
CA ALA A 225 7.72 4.40 -3.68
C ALA A 225 9.25 4.38 -3.69
N VAL A 226 9.82 3.18 -3.75
CA VAL A 226 11.27 2.96 -3.83
C VAL A 226 11.61 2.10 -5.02
N PHE A 227 12.85 2.22 -5.48
CA PHE A 227 13.39 1.31 -6.48
C PHE A 227 14.21 0.21 -5.79
N VAL A 228 13.87 -1.05 -6.07
CA VAL A 228 14.58 -2.21 -5.54
C VAL A 228 15.47 -2.79 -6.62
N TYR A 229 16.77 -2.85 -6.34
CA TYR A 229 17.74 -3.43 -7.26
C TYR A 229 17.75 -4.95 -7.14
N LEU A 230 17.80 -5.62 -8.28
CA LEU A 230 17.82 -7.08 -8.40
C LEU A 230 19.13 -7.54 -9.05
N ASP A 231 19.58 -8.73 -8.67
CA ASP A 231 20.52 -9.51 -9.47
C ASP A 231 19.80 -9.95 -10.76
N CYS A 232 20.29 -9.50 -11.93
CA CYS A 232 19.63 -9.75 -13.21
C CYS A 232 19.52 -11.23 -13.59
N ALA A 233 20.35 -12.12 -13.04
CA ALA A 233 20.32 -13.54 -13.37
C ALA A 233 19.30 -14.29 -12.51
N THR A 234 19.31 -14.04 -11.22
CA THR A 234 18.50 -14.73 -10.22
C THR A 234 17.19 -14.03 -9.91
N LEU A 235 17.05 -12.74 -10.24
CA LEU A 235 15.93 -11.86 -9.88
C LEU A 235 15.69 -11.75 -8.38
N GLU A 236 16.71 -12.03 -7.57
CA GLU A 236 16.70 -11.79 -6.13
C GLU A 236 17.20 -10.37 -5.83
N PRO A 237 16.68 -9.69 -4.79
CA PRO A 237 17.19 -8.38 -4.41
C PRO A 237 18.68 -8.41 -4.09
N LEU A 238 19.39 -7.37 -4.52
CA LEU A 238 20.77 -7.13 -4.11
C LEU A 238 20.86 -6.92 -2.58
N PRO A 239 22.06 -7.10 -1.99
CA PRO A 239 22.32 -6.82 -0.58
C PRO A 239 21.90 -5.42 -0.12
N ASP A 240 21.63 -5.27 1.17
CA ASP A 240 21.09 -4.05 1.82
C ASP A 240 21.85 -2.78 1.46
N GLU A 241 23.18 -2.84 1.36
CA GLU A 241 24.03 -1.70 1.01
C GLU A 241 23.76 -1.13 -0.39
N ASN A 242 23.10 -1.89 -1.26
CA ASN A 242 22.72 -1.49 -2.62
C ASN A 242 21.25 -1.06 -2.73
N GLN A 243 20.49 -1.08 -1.63
CA GLN A 243 19.06 -0.78 -1.63
C GLN A 243 18.76 0.58 -1.03
N GLU A 244 17.59 1.11 -1.35
CA GLU A 244 17.08 2.32 -0.71
C GLU A 244 16.71 2.04 0.76
N ALA A 245 17.00 3.00 1.64
CA ALA A 245 16.89 2.82 3.09
C ALA A 245 15.54 2.29 3.61
N PRO A 246 14.36 2.69 3.06
CA PRO A 246 13.07 2.13 3.48
C PRO A 246 12.97 0.61 3.29
N PHE A 247 13.51 0.09 2.18
CA PHE A 247 13.46 -1.34 1.83
C PHE A 247 14.25 -2.23 2.80
N ASN A 248 15.24 -1.67 3.47
CA ASN A 248 16.10 -2.38 4.42
C ASN A 248 15.49 -2.47 5.83
N LYS A 249 14.30 -1.90 6.05
CA LYS A 249 13.68 -1.94 7.37
C LYS A 249 13.04 -3.31 7.64
N PRO A 250 13.03 -3.76 8.92
CA PRO A 250 12.42 -5.03 9.28
C PRO A 250 10.95 -5.11 8.87
N GLY A 251 10.54 -6.24 8.29
CA GLY A 251 9.16 -6.49 7.88
C GLY A 251 8.73 -5.84 6.55
N VAL A 252 9.61 -5.05 5.91
CA VAL A 252 9.29 -4.41 4.62
C VAL A 252 9.43 -5.39 3.46
N ARG A 253 10.50 -6.18 3.42
CA ARG A 253 10.76 -7.07 2.28
C ARG A 253 9.70 -8.14 2.17
N LEU A 254 9.24 -8.38 0.94
CA LEU A 254 8.40 -9.52 0.62
C LEU A 254 9.17 -10.81 0.99
N PRO A 255 8.60 -11.71 1.82
CA PRO A 255 9.33 -12.90 2.25
C PRO A 255 9.68 -13.79 1.06
N ARG A 256 10.97 -14.11 0.92
CA ARG A 256 11.51 -14.85 -0.23
C ARG A 256 11.21 -16.34 -0.13
N GLY A 257 11.15 -17.00 -1.28
CA GLY A 257 10.78 -18.42 -1.38
C GLY A 257 9.30 -18.71 -1.15
N LEU A 258 8.48 -17.70 -0.82
CA LEU A 258 7.03 -17.85 -0.76
C LEU A 258 6.41 -17.75 -2.17
N ALA A 259 5.22 -18.33 -2.30
CA ALA A 259 4.53 -18.43 -3.58
C ALA A 259 4.27 -17.06 -4.25
N LEU A 260 3.95 -16.02 -3.47
CA LEU A 260 3.73 -14.67 -4.02
C LEU A 260 5.01 -14.04 -4.57
N ALA A 261 6.13 -14.15 -3.86
CA ALA A 261 7.42 -13.66 -4.34
C ALA A 261 7.84 -14.38 -5.63
N ASN A 262 7.60 -15.69 -5.71
CA ASN A 262 7.86 -16.47 -6.92
C ASN A 262 6.94 -16.07 -8.08
N ALA A 263 5.67 -15.73 -7.82
CA ALA A 263 4.75 -15.25 -8.85
C ALA A 263 5.23 -13.92 -9.48
N TYR A 264 5.65 -12.96 -8.66
CA TYR A 264 6.28 -11.72 -9.15
C TYR A 264 7.56 -12.00 -9.94
N LYS A 265 8.43 -12.86 -9.42
CA LYS A 265 9.66 -13.27 -10.09
C LYS A 265 9.41 -13.88 -11.48
N ASN A 266 8.38 -14.72 -11.61
CA ASN A 266 8.01 -15.32 -12.89
C ASN A 266 7.50 -14.26 -13.88
N MET A 267 6.64 -13.34 -13.43
CA MET A 267 6.14 -12.23 -14.24
C MET A 267 7.28 -11.31 -14.70
N TRP A 268 8.21 -10.96 -13.81
CA TRP A 268 9.39 -10.17 -14.15
C TRP A 268 10.31 -10.89 -15.13
N ASN A 269 10.53 -12.20 -14.95
CA ASN A 269 11.30 -12.99 -15.89
C ASN A 269 10.66 -12.98 -17.29
N ALA A 270 9.33 -13.11 -17.37
CA ALA A 270 8.60 -13.01 -18.64
C ALA A 270 8.82 -11.64 -19.31
N SER A 271 8.77 -10.55 -18.54
CA SER A 271 9.00 -9.19 -19.05
C SER A 271 10.39 -8.94 -19.65
N ARG A 272 11.37 -9.83 -19.40
CA ARG A 272 12.70 -9.75 -20.02
C ARG A 272 12.70 -10.14 -21.49
N TYR A 273 11.78 -11.00 -21.90
CA TYR A 273 11.75 -11.57 -23.25
C TYR A 273 10.79 -10.80 -24.18
N GLY A 274 9.96 -9.92 -23.63
CA GLY A 274 9.07 -9.06 -24.37
C GLY A 274 8.01 -8.42 -23.47
N PRO A 275 7.15 -7.56 -24.04
CA PRO A 275 6.03 -6.97 -23.32
C PRO A 275 5.11 -8.07 -22.75
N VAL A 276 4.80 -7.98 -21.46
CA VAL A 276 3.75 -8.79 -20.83
C VAL A 276 2.44 -8.04 -21.04
N ALA A 277 1.45 -8.70 -21.66
CA ALA A 277 0.17 -8.05 -22.02
C ALA A 277 -0.48 -7.37 -20.81
N ALA A 278 -0.53 -8.06 -19.66
CA ALA A 278 -1.04 -7.55 -18.38
C ALA A 278 -0.37 -6.27 -17.86
N GLN A 279 0.83 -5.94 -18.34
CA GLN A 279 1.62 -4.77 -17.94
C GLN A 279 1.62 -3.66 -19.00
N SER A 280 0.80 -3.80 -20.04
CA SER A 280 0.66 -2.80 -21.09
C SER A 280 -0.30 -1.67 -20.70
N ASP A 281 -0.14 -0.50 -21.34
CA ASP A 281 -1.05 0.64 -21.19
C ASP A 281 -2.31 0.52 -22.07
N THR A 282 -2.60 -0.64 -22.68
CA THR A 282 -3.66 -0.78 -23.70
C THR A 282 -5.01 -1.18 -23.12
N ALA A 283 -5.40 -0.61 -21.97
CA ALA A 283 -6.74 -0.80 -21.42
C ALA A 283 -7.80 -0.28 -22.40
N VAL A 284 -8.91 -0.99 -22.55
CA VAL A 284 -10.06 -0.55 -23.34
C VAL A 284 -11.16 -0.13 -22.38
N CYS A 285 -11.35 1.18 -22.22
CA CYS A 285 -12.37 1.72 -21.31
C CYS A 285 -13.76 1.57 -21.91
N ASP A 286 -14.72 1.16 -21.07
CA ASP A 286 -16.14 1.04 -21.42
C ASP A 286 -16.97 1.81 -20.39
N THR A 287 -17.77 2.76 -20.87
CA THR A 287 -18.65 3.59 -20.03
C THR A 287 -20.03 2.99 -19.83
N ASP A 288 -20.39 1.95 -20.59
CA ASP A 288 -21.70 1.31 -20.53
C ASP A 288 -21.75 0.24 -19.42
N GLN A 289 -20.61 -0.42 -19.16
CA GLN A 289 -20.45 -1.40 -18.09
C GLN A 289 -19.47 -0.89 -17.03
N VAL A 290 -20.02 -0.15 -16.07
CA VAL A 290 -19.22 0.50 -15.03
C VAL A 290 -19.61 0.03 -13.63
N ALA A 291 -18.60 -0.15 -12.78
CA ALA A 291 -18.73 -0.53 -11.38
C ALA A 291 -18.19 0.59 -10.46
N ASN A 292 -18.57 0.55 -9.19
CA ASN A 292 -18.09 1.54 -8.22
C ASN A 292 -16.57 1.39 -7.99
N ALA A 293 -15.80 2.45 -8.20
CA ALA A 293 -14.34 2.39 -8.10
C ALA A 293 -13.83 2.10 -6.68
N THR A 294 -14.58 2.45 -5.64
CA THR A 294 -14.18 2.11 -4.25
C THR A 294 -14.31 0.60 -4.02
N ASP A 295 -15.41 0.01 -4.46
CA ASP A 295 -15.65 -1.43 -4.36
C ASP A 295 -14.64 -2.21 -5.22
N CYS A 296 -14.34 -1.73 -6.44
CA CYS A 296 -13.33 -2.35 -7.29
C CYS A 296 -11.91 -2.27 -6.71
N ALA A 297 -11.59 -1.24 -5.91
CA ALA A 297 -10.31 -1.20 -5.21
C ALA A 297 -10.20 -2.30 -4.13
N GLU A 298 -11.32 -2.69 -3.49
CA GLU A 298 -11.35 -3.85 -2.59
C GLU A 298 -11.11 -5.15 -3.33
N VAL A 299 -11.77 -5.33 -4.48
CA VAL A 299 -11.58 -6.49 -5.37
C VAL A 299 -10.12 -6.58 -5.83
N LEU A 300 -9.55 -5.47 -6.31
CA LEU A 300 -8.18 -5.43 -6.79
C LEU A 300 -7.16 -5.77 -5.69
N ALA A 301 -7.38 -5.24 -4.48
CA ALA A 301 -6.54 -5.54 -3.34
C ALA A 301 -6.61 -7.02 -2.92
N ASP A 302 -7.79 -7.62 -2.92
CA ASP A 302 -7.96 -9.06 -2.65
C ASP A 302 -7.19 -9.92 -3.66
N VAL A 303 -7.33 -9.62 -4.95
CA VAL A 303 -6.65 -10.37 -6.02
C VAL A 303 -5.13 -10.22 -5.94
N SER A 304 -4.63 -9.03 -5.58
CA SER A 304 -3.20 -8.81 -5.35
C SER A 304 -2.66 -9.61 -4.15
N GLU A 305 -3.38 -9.65 -3.02
CA GLU A 305 -3.01 -10.46 -1.85
C GLU A 305 -2.96 -11.95 -2.20
N ARG A 306 -3.88 -12.40 -3.06
CA ARG A 306 -3.96 -13.76 -3.59
C ARG A 306 -3.09 -14.00 -4.82
N GLY A 307 -2.19 -13.08 -5.17
CA GLY A 307 -1.44 -13.09 -6.43
C GLY A 307 -0.63 -14.36 -6.73
N ALA A 308 -0.38 -15.18 -5.71
CA ALA A 308 0.28 -16.48 -5.82
C ALA A 308 -0.63 -17.62 -6.33
N GLU A 309 -1.95 -17.47 -6.19
CA GLU A 309 -2.93 -18.43 -6.65
C GLU A 309 -2.99 -18.45 -8.18
N MET A 310 -3.49 -19.55 -8.74
CA MET A 310 -3.65 -19.71 -10.19
C MET A 310 -5.10 -19.49 -10.60
N VAL A 311 -5.30 -18.93 -11.80
CA VAL A 311 -6.61 -18.85 -12.44
C VAL A 311 -7.17 -20.29 -12.63
N PRO A 312 -8.46 -20.54 -12.33
CA PRO A 312 -9.03 -21.89 -12.44
C PRO A 312 -9.07 -22.45 -13.87
N ALA A 313 -8.16 -23.37 -14.22
CA ALA A 313 -8.17 -24.05 -15.53
C ALA A 313 -9.25 -25.15 -15.67
N GLY A 314 -9.93 -25.50 -14.57
CA GLY A 314 -10.97 -26.55 -14.41
C GLY A 314 -11.91 -26.76 -15.59
N SER A 315 -12.35 -25.65 -16.16
CA SER A 315 -13.40 -25.62 -17.17
C SER A 315 -13.25 -24.34 -17.99
N ALA A 316 -12.01 -24.04 -18.39
CA ALA A 316 -11.64 -22.82 -19.09
C ALA A 316 -11.82 -23.02 -20.61
N PHE A 317 -13.06 -22.81 -21.06
CA PHE A 317 -13.44 -22.85 -22.48
C PHE A 317 -13.47 -21.43 -23.04
N GLN A 318 -13.18 -21.28 -24.33
CA GLN A 318 -13.24 -19.99 -25.01
C GLN A 318 -14.60 -19.29 -24.77
N ASN A 319 -14.54 -17.99 -24.49
CA ASN A 319 -15.65 -17.10 -24.14
C ASN A 319 -16.36 -17.43 -22.82
N LYS A 320 -15.89 -18.43 -22.06
CA LYS A 320 -16.40 -18.64 -20.72
C LYS A 320 -15.82 -17.60 -19.78
N GLU A 321 -16.69 -17.10 -18.91
CA GLU A 321 -16.36 -16.12 -17.88
C GLU A 321 -16.27 -16.81 -16.52
N VAL A 322 -15.38 -16.29 -15.66
CA VAL A 322 -15.29 -16.67 -14.24
C VAL A 322 -15.11 -15.42 -13.39
N THR A 323 -15.83 -15.35 -12.27
CA THR A 323 -15.61 -14.32 -11.26
C THR A 323 -14.35 -14.65 -10.46
N ILE A 324 -13.36 -13.77 -10.50
CA ILE A 324 -12.10 -13.92 -9.75
C ILE A 324 -12.28 -13.45 -8.30
N SER A 325 -12.94 -12.31 -8.13
CA SER A 325 -13.27 -11.71 -6.83
C SER A 325 -14.39 -10.68 -6.99
N ALA A 326 -15.12 -10.41 -5.91
CA ALA A 326 -16.23 -9.46 -5.88
C ALA A 326 -16.35 -8.81 -4.50
N SER A 327 -16.70 -7.52 -4.48
CA SER A 327 -17.05 -6.76 -3.28
C SER A 327 -18.06 -5.69 -3.64
N GLY A 328 -19.09 -5.47 -2.81
CA GLY A 328 -20.13 -4.48 -3.08
C GLY A 328 -20.68 -4.58 -4.51
N ASN A 329 -20.76 -3.46 -5.22
CA ASN A 329 -21.21 -3.39 -6.61
C ASN A 329 -20.07 -3.55 -7.63
N CYS A 330 -19.00 -4.27 -7.28
CA CYS A 330 -17.93 -4.57 -8.22
C CYS A 330 -17.55 -6.04 -8.20
N ALA A 331 -17.43 -6.62 -9.39
CA ALA A 331 -16.84 -7.92 -9.60
C ALA A 331 -15.74 -7.82 -10.68
N LEU A 332 -14.64 -8.53 -10.46
CA LEU A 332 -13.59 -8.72 -11.46
C LEU A 332 -13.82 -10.06 -12.14
N TYR A 333 -14.18 -9.99 -13.42
CA TYR A 333 -14.37 -11.14 -14.27
C TYR A 333 -13.13 -11.40 -15.10
N LEU A 334 -12.87 -12.68 -15.36
CA LEU A 334 -11.91 -13.14 -16.35
C LEU A 334 -12.64 -13.95 -17.40
N THR A 335 -12.46 -13.58 -18.65
CA THR A 335 -12.95 -14.32 -19.82
C THR A 335 -11.77 -15.04 -20.48
N TYR A 336 -11.96 -16.33 -20.76
CA TYR A 336 -10.96 -17.10 -21.50
C TYR A 336 -11.08 -16.78 -22.99
N ASP A 337 -9.99 -16.31 -23.60
CA ASP A 337 -9.98 -15.96 -25.03
C ASP A 337 -9.69 -17.18 -25.93
N GLU A 338 -9.33 -18.31 -25.31
CA GLU A 338 -9.11 -19.61 -25.94
C GLU A 338 -9.35 -20.77 -24.95
N ASP A 339 -9.45 -22.00 -25.46
CA ASP A 339 -9.56 -23.19 -24.62
C ASP A 339 -8.25 -23.47 -23.88
N TRP A 340 -8.30 -23.51 -22.56
CA TRP A 340 -7.13 -23.86 -21.75
C TRP A 340 -7.12 -25.35 -21.46
N THR A 341 -5.94 -25.92 -21.58
CA THR A 341 -5.66 -27.28 -21.12
C THR A 341 -4.88 -27.21 -19.81
N HIS A 342 -5.34 -27.95 -18.80
CA HIS A 342 -4.80 -27.96 -17.43
C HIS A 342 -3.28 -28.09 -17.33
N THR A 343 -2.66 -28.76 -18.29
CA THR A 343 -1.22 -29.01 -18.31
C THR A 343 -0.39 -27.88 -18.91
N PHE A 344 -1.01 -26.95 -19.64
CA PHE A 344 -0.30 -25.94 -20.42
C PHE A 344 -0.56 -24.51 -19.97
N CYS A 345 -1.65 -24.26 -19.24
CA CYS A 345 -2.03 -22.91 -18.83
C CYS A 345 -1.93 -22.68 -17.33
N LEU A 346 -0.85 -21.99 -16.94
CA LEU A 346 -0.60 -21.51 -15.60
C LEU A 346 -0.53 -19.98 -15.63
N VAL A 347 -1.66 -19.34 -15.28
CA VAL A 347 -1.78 -17.89 -15.16
C VAL A 347 -1.94 -17.55 -13.67
N PRO A 348 -0.93 -16.97 -13.02
CA PRO A 348 -1.04 -16.54 -11.63
C PRO A 348 -1.92 -15.29 -11.50
N LEU A 349 -2.60 -15.15 -10.37
CA LEU A 349 -3.46 -13.98 -10.10
C LEU A 349 -2.68 -12.66 -10.03
N VAL A 350 -1.35 -12.68 -9.87
CA VAL A 350 -0.54 -11.45 -9.97
C VAL A 350 -0.58 -10.83 -11.37
N GLU A 351 -0.70 -11.64 -12.44
CA GLU A 351 -0.87 -11.12 -13.80
C GLU A 351 -2.29 -10.56 -14.00
N VAL A 352 -3.30 -11.23 -13.44
CA VAL A 352 -4.68 -10.74 -13.41
C VAL A 352 -4.76 -9.40 -12.66
N SER A 353 -4.07 -9.28 -11.52
CA SER A 353 -3.96 -8.05 -10.74
C SER A 353 -3.26 -6.94 -11.52
N ALA A 354 -2.19 -7.23 -12.27
CA ALA A 354 -1.49 -6.25 -13.11
C ALA A 354 -2.41 -5.67 -14.21
N ALA A 355 -3.16 -6.53 -14.90
CA ALA A 355 -4.12 -6.12 -15.92
C ALA A 355 -5.28 -5.31 -15.31
N ALA A 356 -5.84 -5.78 -14.19
CA ALA A 356 -6.92 -5.10 -13.47
C ALA A 356 -6.48 -3.74 -12.89
N GLN A 357 -5.25 -3.62 -12.38
CA GLN A 357 -4.69 -2.33 -11.95
C GLN A 357 -4.52 -1.38 -13.13
N SER A 358 -4.06 -1.87 -14.28
CA SER A 358 -3.97 -1.04 -15.50
C SER A 358 -5.33 -0.53 -15.97
N LEU A 359 -6.37 -1.37 -15.89
CA LEU A 359 -7.74 -0.96 -16.15
C LEU A 359 -8.21 0.09 -15.14
N TYR A 360 -7.95 -0.12 -13.85
CA TYR A 360 -8.33 0.81 -12.78
C TYR A 360 -7.69 2.19 -12.95
N ASP A 361 -6.38 2.20 -13.24
CA ASP A 361 -5.59 3.41 -13.41
C ASP A 361 -5.99 4.20 -14.67
N SER A 362 -6.37 3.50 -15.74
CA SER A 362 -6.62 4.12 -17.05
C SER A 362 -8.08 4.48 -17.29
N CYS A 363 -9.01 3.73 -16.71
CA CYS A 363 -10.44 3.81 -17.02
C CYS A 363 -11.30 4.23 -15.82
N GLY A 364 -10.68 4.64 -14.71
CA GLY A 364 -11.37 5.29 -13.60
C GLY A 364 -11.83 6.70 -13.99
N ASP A 365 -13.13 6.99 -13.83
CA ASP A 365 -13.67 8.32 -14.06
C ASP A 365 -13.72 9.12 -12.74
N HIS A 366 -12.95 10.20 -12.70
CA HIS A 366 -12.86 11.15 -11.60
C HIS A 366 -14.17 11.84 -11.24
N ASN A 367 -15.06 12.03 -12.20
CA ASN A 367 -16.30 12.76 -11.95
C ASN A 367 -17.38 11.87 -11.36
N THR A 368 -17.40 10.60 -11.76
CA THR A 368 -18.48 9.67 -11.39
C THR A 368 -18.04 8.71 -10.28
N GLY A 369 -16.74 8.51 -10.06
CA GLY A 369 -16.23 7.51 -9.12
C GLY A 369 -16.50 6.08 -9.59
N MET A 370 -16.56 5.89 -10.91
CA MET A 370 -16.87 4.64 -11.57
C MET A 370 -15.66 4.14 -12.37
N VAL A 371 -15.59 2.84 -12.61
CA VAL A 371 -14.55 2.21 -13.45
C VAL A 371 -15.20 1.13 -14.31
N GLY A 372 -14.84 1.07 -15.59
CA GLY A 372 -15.38 0.10 -16.53
C GLY A 372 -14.46 -0.11 -17.73
N GLY A 373 -14.55 -1.29 -18.33
CA GLY A 373 -13.72 -1.68 -19.47
C GLY A 373 -13.06 -3.03 -19.30
N SER A 374 -12.07 -3.29 -20.16
CA SER A 374 -11.36 -4.56 -20.21
C SER A 374 -9.86 -4.38 -20.47
N HIS A 375 -9.08 -5.39 -20.06
CA HIS A 375 -7.63 -5.42 -20.28
C HIS A 375 -7.15 -6.85 -20.49
N VAL A 376 -6.22 -7.04 -21.43
CA VAL A 376 -5.70 -8.36 -21.79
C VAL A 376 -4.66 -8.81 -20.76
N VAL A 377 -4.91 -9.96 -20.13
CA VAL A 377 -3.94 -10.60 -19.22
C VAL A 377 -2.85 -11.28 -20.04
N ARG A 378 -3.25 -12.08 -21.04
CA ARG A 378 -2.36 -12.75 -22.00
C ARG A 378 -3.01 -12.81 -23.38
N HIS A 379 -2.19 -12.81 -24.43
CA HIS A 379 -2.67 -12.97 -25.80
C HIS A 379 -3.03 -14.43 -26.13
N VAL A 380 -3.95 -14.60 -27.08
CA VAL A 380 -4.30 -15.90 -27.68
C VAL A 380 -3.05 -16.61 -28.20
N GLY A 381 -2.96 -17.92 -27.97
CA GLY A 381 -1.81 -18.78 -28.21
C GLY A 381 -0.87 -18.90 -27.00
N ASN A 382 -1.11 -18.16 -25.92
CA ASN A 382 -0.33 -18.20 -24.68
C ASN A 382 -1.24 -18.14 -23.44
N CYS A 383 -2.31 -18.93 -23.44
CA CYS A 383 -3.35 -18.91 -22.43
C CYS A 383 -4.09 -17.58 -22.42
N GLY A 384 -4.60 -17.22 -23.61
CA GLY A 384 -5.33 -16.00 -23.85
C GLY A 384 -6.44 -15.80 -22.84
N ALA A 385 -6.46 -14.62 -22.20
CA ALA A 385 -7.50 -14.22 -21.28
C ALA A 385 -7.54 -12.70 -21.12
N THR A 386 -8.74 -12.21 -20.86
CA THR A 386 -9.06 -10.79 -20.69
C THR A 386 -9.82 -10.60 -19.37
N VAL A 387 -9.53 -9.53 -18.66
CA VAL A 387 -10.22 -9.17 -17.42
C VAL A 387 -11.08 -7.94 -17.62
N ALA A 388 -12.18 -7.84 -16.87
CA ALA A 388 -13.07 -6.69 -16.86
C ALA A 388 -13.65 -6.44 -15.47
N PHE A 389 -13.84 -5.16 -15.12
CA PHE A 389 -14.68 -4.79 -13.99
C PHE A 389 -16.11 -4.64 -14.49
N GLN A 390 -17.07 -5.24 -13.77
CA GLN A 390 -18.50 -5.12 -14.06
C GLN A 390 -19.29 -4.99 -12.75
N PRO A 391 -20.53 -4.46 -12.81
CA PRO A 391 -21.46 -4.52 -11.69
C PRO A 391 -21.61 -5.94 -11.17
N ASN A 392 -21.63 -6.10 -9.85
CA ASN A 392 -21.85 -7.41 -9.25
C ASN A 392 -23.35 -7.75 -9.30
N PRO A 393 -23.79 -8.81 -10.02
CA PRO A 393 -25.20 -9.13 -10.18
C PRO A 393 -25.88 -9.62 -8.90
N ASP A 394 -25.11 -10.00 -7.88
CA ASP A 394 -25.62 -10.52 -6.61
C ASP A 394 -26.03 -9.40 -5.62
N ASN A 395 -25.82 -8.12 -5.96
CA ASN A 395 -26.20 -6.94 -5.17
C ASN A 395 -27.12 -6.01 -5.97
#